data_AF-K5ZEF0-F1
#
_entry.id   AF-K5ZEF0-F1
#
_cell.length_a   1.000
_cell.length_b   1.000
_cell.length_c   1.000
_cell.angle_alpha   90.00
_cell.angle_beta   90.00
_cell.angle_gamma   90.00
#
_symmetry.space_group_name_H-M   'P 1'
#
loop_
_entity.id
_entity.type
_entity.pdbx_description
1 polymer ?
#
loop_
_entity_poly.entity_id
_entity_poly.type
_entity_poly.pdbx_seq_one_letter_code
_entity_poly.pdbx_strand_id
1 'polypeptide(L)'
;VIIPLVHQYGVQYLFAATILMGVFQVIAGLLRLNLLMQYVSRSVITGFVNALGIMIFLAQMPQLVHVPPATYAIIAVGLVIIYLFPRITRAIPSPLVAIVILTTVTIYGGIHVNTVGDMGKLPTDLPHFALPDVPFNLHTLRIILPYSLTMAAVGLLETMLTAQIVDDFTDTSSDKAREMRGQGIANFFTGFLGAMGGCAMIGQSVINVKSGGSTRLSTLVAGVFLLFLLVVLNPLVAR
;
A
#
# COMPACT_ATOMS: atom_id res chain seq x y z
N VAL A 1 -11.35 -3.87 4.72
CA VAL A 1 -11.94 -4.66 3.60
C VAL A 1 -11.20 -5.97 3.36
N ILE A 2 -9.86 -5.95 3.25
CA ILE A 2 -9.08 -7.14 2.85
C ILE A 2 -8.92 -8.19 3.96
N ILE A 3 -8.75 -7.77 5.21
CA ILE A 3 -8.44 -8.69 6.34
C ILE A 3 -9.48 -9.82 6.50
N PRO A 4 -10.80 -9.55 6.51
CA PRO A 4 -11.79 -10.62 6.65
C PRO A 4 -11.76 -11.64 5.51
N LEU A 5 -11.55 -11.18 4.26
CA LEU A 5 -11.46 -12.06 3.09
C LEU A 5 -10.28 -13.03 3.21
N VAL A 6 -9.10 -12.51 3.56
CA VAL A 6 -7.90 -13.33 3.71
C VAL A 6 -8.03 -14.27 4.90
N HIS A 7 -8.56 -13.81 6.03
CA HIS A 7 -8.71 -14.62 7.23
C HIS A 7 -9.72 -15.77 7.04
N GLN A 8 -10.81 -15.54 6.30
CA GLN A 8 -11.87 -16.55 6.12
C GLN A 8 -11.65 -17.47 4.92
N TYR A 9 -11.09 -16.95 3.82
CA TYR A 9 -11.02 -17.67 2.54
C TYR A 9 -9.59 -17.82 2.01
N GLY A 10 -8.60 -17.17 2.63
CA GLY A 10 -7.21 -17.24 2.24
C GLY A 10 -6.79 -16.18 1.22
N VAL A 11 -5.46 -16.06 1.03
CA VAL A 11 -4.84 -15.04 0.17
C VAL A 11 -5.20 -15.24 -1.32
N GLN A 12 -5.47 -16.47 -1.76
CA GLN A 12 -5.86 -16.74 -3.15
C GLN A 12 -7.18 -16.04 -3.54
N TYR A 13 -8.14 -15.92 -2.61
CA TYR A 13 -9.37 -15.17 -2.83
C TYR A 13 -9.11 -13.66 -2.95
N LEU A 14 -8.09 -13.13 -2.29
CA LEU A 14 -7.67 -11.73 -2.44
C LEU A 14 -7.11 -11.47 -3.85
N PHE A 15 -6.31 -12.39 -4.40
CA PHE A 15 -5.81 -12.26 -5.76
C PHE A 15 -6.94 -12.29 -6.78
N ALA A 16 -7.88 -13.22 -6.64
CA ALA A 16 -9.09 -13.27 -7.47
C ALA A 16 -9.93 -11.98 -7.35
N ALA A 17 -10.12 -11.47 -6.13
CA ALA A 17 -10.83 -10.21 -5.89
C ALA A 17 -10.08 -9.01 -6.50
N THR A 18 -8.75 -9.01 -6.49
CA THR A 18 -7.91 -7.97 -7.10
C THR A 18 -8.05 -7.93 -8.61
N ILE A 19 -8.09 -9.10 -9.27
CA ILE A 19 -8.36 -9.20 -10.71
C ILE A 19 -9.73 -8.60 -11.04
N LEU A 20 -10.77 -9.01 -10.31
CA LEU A 20 -12.14 -8.53 -10.51
C LEU A 20 -12.28 -7.03 -10.20
N MET A 21 -11.57 -6.53 -9.18
CA MET A 21 -11.46 -5.11 -8.88
C MET A 21 -10.89 -4.34 -10.08
N GLY A 22 -9.82 -4.84 -10.71
CA GLY A 22 -9.25 -4.23 -11.92
C GLY A 22 -10.26 -4.12 -13.05
N VAL A 23 -11.06 -5.17 -13.28
CA VAL A 23 -12.17 -5.16 -14.25
C VAL A 23 -13.18 -4.05 -13.94
N PHE A 24 -13.62 -3.94 -12.68
CA PHE A 24 -14.55 -2.88 -12.29
C PHE A 24 -13.98 -1.47 -12.47
N GLN A 25 -12.69 -1.28 -12.20
CA GLN A 25 -12.02 0.02 -12.39
C GLN A 25 -11.92 0.40 -13.86
N VAL A 26 -11.63 -0.56 -14.74
CA VAL A 26 -11.64 -0.33 -16.20
C VAL A 26 -13.05 0.04 -16.68
N ILE A 27 -14.08 -0.72 -16.26
CA ILE A 27 -15.48 -0.42 -16.58
C ILE A 27 -15.87 0.98 -16.09
N ALA A 28 -15.51 1.33 -14.85
CA ALA A 28 -15.79 2.64 -14.28
C ALA A 28 -15.15 3.78 -15.09
N GLY A 29 -13.91 3.60 -15.55
CA GLY A 29 -13.25 4.57 -16.42
C GLY A 29 -13.88 4.68 -17.80
N LEU A 30 -14.35 3.57 -18.40
CA LEU A 30 -15.08 3.58 -19.67
C LEU A 30 -16.43 4.30 -19.56
N LEU A 31 -17.13 4.09 -18.45
CA LEU A 31 -18.41 4.75 -18.15
C LEU A 31 -18.26 6.19 -17.63
N ARG A 32 -17.02 6.70 -17.54
CA ARG A 32 -16.71 8.06 -17.03
C ARG A 32 -17.28 8.31 -15.63
N LEU A 33 -17.23 7.31 -14.76
CA LEU A 33 -17.70 7.44 -13.38
C LEU A 33 -16.86 8.40 -12.53
N ASN A 34 -15.74 8.90 -13.06
CA ASN A 34 -14.98 10.01 -12.46
C ASN A 34 -15.86 11.26 -12.24
N LEU A 35 -16.90 11.47 -13.06
CA LEU A 35 -17.86 12.56 -12.88
C LEU A 35 -18.74 12.36 -11.65
N LEU A 36 -18.97 11.12 -11.23
CA LEU A 36 -19.80 10.84 -10.05
C LEU A 36 -19.02 11.05 -8.74
N MET A 37 -17.69 10.99 -8.79
CA MET A 37 -16.84 11.14 -7.61
C MET A 37 -16.95 12.52 -6.98
N GLN A 38 -17.36 13.54 -7.75
CA GLN A 38 -17.63 14.88 -7.22
C GLN A 38 -18.81 14.93 -6.24
N TYR A 39 -19.69 13.92 -6.24
CA TYR A 39 -20.83 13.83 -5.33
C TYR A 39 -20.51 13.10 -4.01
N VAL A 40 -19.29 12.61 -3.83
CA VAL A 40 -18.88 11.95 -2.60
C VAL A 40 -18.71 13.02 -1.53
N SER A 41 -19.49 12.93 -0.45
CA SER A 41 -19.47 13.95 0.59
C SER A 41 -18.15 13.94 1.36
N ARG A 42 -17.71 15.14 1.78
CA ARG A 42 -16.51 15.29 2.64
C ARG A 42 -16.62 14.48 3.93
N SER A 43 -17.83 14.29 4.45
CA SER A 43 -18.10 13.48 5.65
C SER A 43 -17.73 12.01 5.44
N VAL A 44 -18.01 11.44 4.26
CA VAL A 44 -17.65 10.05 3.93
C VAL A 44 -16.14 9.89 3.86
N ILE A 45 -15.45 10.81 3.19
CA ILE A 45 -13.98 10.77 3.06
C ILE A 45 -13.33 10.90 4.45
N THR A 46 -13.76 11.88 5.25
CA THR A 46 -13.22 12.11 6.60
C THR A 46 -13.47 10.90 7.51
N GLY A 47 -14.68 10.32 7.47
CA GLY A 47 -15.02 9.12 8.21
C GLY A 47 -14.15 7.92 7.80
N PHE A 48 -13.92 7.74 6.49
CA PHE A 48 -13.05 6.69 5.96
C PHE A 48 -11.60 6.85 6.42
N VAL A 49 -11.01 8.04 6.28
CA VAL A 49 -9.61 8.32 6.68
C VAL A 49 -9.43 8.11 8.19
N ASN A 50 -10.37 8.57 9.02
CA ASN A 50 -10.33 8.35 10.47
C ASN A 50 -10.42 6.87 10.82
N ALA A 51 -11.35 6.13 10.19
CA ALA A 51 -11.48 4.69 10.40
C ALA A 51 -10.22 3.93 9.96
N LEU A 52 -9.61 4.30 8.84
CA LEU A 52 -8.36 3.73 8.36
C LEU A 52 -7.21 3.97 9.36
N GLY A 53 -7.08 5.20 9.87
CA GLY A 53 -6.07 5.53 10.88
C GLY A 53 -6.22 4.73 12.17
N ILE A 54 -7.45 4.64 12.70
CA ILE A 54 -7.76 3.82 13.87
C ILE A 54 -7.47 2.34 13.59
N MET A 55 -7.85 1.84 12.41
CA MET A 55 -7.60 0.45 12.02
C MET A 55 -6.11 0.14 11.92
N ILE A 56 -5.30 1.03 11.36
CA ILE A 56 -3.84 0.87 11.31
C ILE A 56 -3.26 0.83 12.73
N PHE A 57 -3.69 1.73 13.60
CA PHE A 57 -3.26 1.76 15.00
C PHE A 57 -3.64 0.46 15.74
N LEU A 58 -4.89 0.01 15.60
CA LEU A 58 -5.37 -1.25 16.17
C LEU A 58 -4.61 -2.45 15.60
N ALA A 59 -4.24 -2.43 14.32
CA ALA A 59 -3.42 -3.49 13.71
C ALA A 59 -1.99 -3.55 14.27
N GLN A 60 -1.50 -2.47 14.90
CA GLN A 60 -0.21 -2.50 15.61
C GLN A 60 -0.32 -3.07 17.03
N MET A 61 -1.51 -3.08 17.64
CA MET A 61 -1.69 -3.52 19.03
C MET A 61 -1.18 -4.95 19.32
N PRO A 62 -1.37 -5.96 18.45
CA PRO A 62 -0.80 -7.28 18.67
C PRO A 62 0.73 -7.29 18.80
N GLN A 63 1.43 -6.30 18.22
CA GLN A 63 2.89 -6.14 18.33
C GLN A 63 3.32 -5.36 19.58
N LEU A 64 2.36 -4.96 20.42
CA LEU A 64 2.60 -4.23 21.67
C LEU A 64 2.12 -5.01 22.89
N VAL A 65 1.45 -6.15 22.71
CA VAL A 65 0.84 -6.93 23.79
C VAL A 65 1.60 -8.25 23.92
N HIS A 66 1.96 -8.61 25.15
CA HIS A 66 2.76 -9.81 25.45
C HIS A 66 4.12 -9.88 24.71
N VAL A 67 4.76 -8.72 24.50
CA VAL A 67 6.05 -8.61 23.82
C VAL A 67 7.22 -8.40 24.80
N PRO A 68 8.47 -8.73 24.40
CA PRO A 68 9.65 -8.47 25.21
C PRO A 68 9.74 -6.99 25.65
N PRO A 69 10.21 -6.69 26.87
CA PRO A 69 10.36 -5.31 27.35
C PRO A 69 11.23 -4.43 26.42
N ALA A 70 12.22 -5.05 25.76
CA ALA A 70 13.08 -4.38 24.79
C ALA A 70 12.31 -3.78 23.60
N THR A 71 11.18 -4.38 23.22
CA THR A 71 10.32 -3.89 22.13
C THR A 71 9.82 -2.47 22.42
N TYR A 72 9.40 -2.18 23.66
CA TYR A 72 8.94 -0.83 24.02
C TYR A 72 10.05 0.20 23.94
N ALA A 73 11.27 -0.16 24.33
CA ALA A 73 12.44 0.72 24.23
C ALA A 73 12.78 1.04 22.76
N ILE A 74 12.78 0.01 21.90
CA ILE A 74 13.02 0.16 20.45
C ILE A 74 11.97 1.07 19.82
N ILE A 75 10.69 0.89 20.16
CA ILE A 75 9.61 1.73 19.66
C ILE A 75 9.77 3.18 20.14
N ALA A 76 10.05 3.38 21.43
CA ALA A 76 10.25 4.72 21.98
C ALA A 76 11.41 5.44 21.29
N VAL A 77 12.54 4.76 21.09
CA VAL A 77 13.69 5.29 20.35
C VAL A 77 13.33 5.57 18.89
N GLY A 78 12.59 4.68 18.23
CA GLY A 78 12.11 4.88 16.87
C GLY A 78 11.25 6.14 16.73
N LEU A 79 10.30 6.35 17.64
CA LEU A 79 9.47 7.57 17.67
C LEU A 79 10.32 8.81 17.93
N VAL A 80 11.27 8.75 18.86
CA VAL A 80 12.21 9.85 19.12
C VAL A 80 12.97 10.21 17.85
N ILE A 81 13.54 9.24 17.14
CA ILE A 81 14.24 9.49 15.87
C ILE A 81 13.28 10.09 14.84
N ILE A 82 12.10 9.51 14.64
CA ILE A 82 11.13 9.97 13.63
C ILE A 82 10.74 11.44 13.86
N TYR A 83 10.50 11.86 15.10
CA TYR A 83 10.05 13.21 15.43
C TYR A 83 11.18 14.24 15.61
N LEU A 84 12.35 13.84 16.12
CA LEU A 84 13.44 14.78 16.43
C LEU A 84 14.50 14.86 15.32
N PHE A 85 14.77 13.77 14.59
CA PHE A 85 15.79 13.78 13.53
C PHE A 85 15.55 14.84 12.42
N PRO A 86 14.30 15.11 11.99
CA PRO A 86 14.02 16.18 11.03
C PRO A 86 14.43 17.60 11.48
N ARG A 87 14.71 17.80 12.78
CA ARG A 87 15.26 19.07 13.30
C ARG A 87 16.75 19.23 13.02
N ILE A 88 17.47 18.15 12.79
CA ILE A 88 18.90 18.15 12.45
C ILE A 88 19.07 18.31 10.95
N THR A 89 18.37 17.49 10.16
CA THR A 89 18.41 17.55 8.70
C THR A 89 17.07 17.14 8.10
N ARG A 90 16.72 17.77 6.97
CA ARG A 90 15.52 17.42 6.19
C ARG A 90 15.86 16.71 4.88
N ALA A 91 17.14 16.44 4.62
CA ALA A 91 17.59 15.81 3.38
C ALA A 91 17.27 14.32 3.31
N ILE A 92 17.25 13.63 4.46
CA ILE A 92 17.02 12.19 4.55
C ILE A 92 15.71 11.94 5.33
N PRO A 93 14.80 11.07 4.85
CA PRO A 93 13.59 10.71 5.59
C PRO A 93 13.92 10.11 6.97
N SER A 94 13.35 10.68 8.04
CA SER A 94 13.58 10.18 9.40
C SER A 94 13.14 8.71 9.62
N PRO A 95 12.07 8.18 8.96
CA PRO A 95 11.75 6.76 9.08
C PRO A 95 12.86 5.85 8.55
N LEU A 96 13.56 6.24 7.48
CA LEU A 96 14.67 5.46 6.94
C LEU A 96 15.84 5.39 7.94
N VAL A 97 16.15 6.52 8.57
CA VAL A 97 17.18 6.60 9.61
C VAL A 97 16.82 5.75 10.82
N ALA A 98 15.56 5.81 11.25
CA ALA A 98 15.07 4.97 12.35
C ALA A 98 15.23 3.48 12.03
N ILE A 99 14.83 3.04 10.83
CA ILE A 99 14.99 1.64 10.40
C ILE A 99 16.47 1.22 10.44
N VAL A 100 17.35 1.98 9.78
CA VAL A 100 18.78 1.62 9.71
C VAL A 100 19.43 1.56 11.10
N ILE A 101 19.19 2.55 11.96
CA ILE A 101 19.76 2.60 13.30
C ILE A 101 19.23 1.46 14.16
N LEU A 102 17.91 1.27 14.19
CA LEU A 102 17.29 0.24 15.04
C LEU A 102 17.69 -1.16 14.59
N THR A 103 17.68 -1.46 13.28
CA THR A 103 18.16 -2.74 12.75
C THR A 103 19.64 -2.98 13.09
N THR A 104 20.49 -1.95 13.00
CA THR A 104 21.90 -2.08 13.39
C THR A 104 22.03 -2.41 14.88
N VAL A 105 21.30 -1.69 15.74
CA VAL A 105 21.35 -1.89 17.19
C VAL A 105 20.80 -3.25 17.59
N THR A 106 19.71 -3.72 16.99
CA THR A 106 19.13 -5.03 17.32
C THR A 106 20.04 -6.18 16.89
N ILE A 107 20.65 -6.10 15.70
CA ILE A 107 21.57 -7.12 15.19
C ILE A 107 22.84 -7.20 16.03
N TYR A 108 23.55 -6.09 16.21
CA TYR A 108 24.83 -6.09 16.93
C TYR A 108 24.67 -6.19 18.45
N GLY A 109 23.56 -5.68 18.99
CA GLY A 109 23.22 -5.80 20.39
C GLY A 109 22.63 -7.16 20.77
N GLY A 110 22.35 -8.04 19.81
CA GLY A 110 21.72 -9.34 20.06
C GLY A 110 20.33 -9.21 20.70
N ILE A 111 19.60 -8.15 20.39
CA ILE A 111 18.31 -7.86 21.02
C ILE A 111 17.22 -8.67 20.32
N HIS A 112 16.67 -9.66 21.02
CA HIS A 112 15.61 -10.50 20.50
C HIS A 112 14.26 -9.79 20.54
N VAL A 113 13.76 -9.43 19.35
CA VAL A 113 12.41 -8.90 19.11
C VAL A 113 11.82 -9.61 17.90
N ASN A 114 10.50 -9.50 17.73
CA ASN A 114 9.83 -10.00 16.53
C ASN A 114 10.41 -9.30 15.30
N THR A 115 10.87 -10.08 14.33
CA THR A 115 11.46 -9.59 13.08
C THR A 115 10.42 -9.65 11.95
N VAL A 116 10.70 -8.97 10.84
CA VAL A 116 9.83 -9.03 9.65
C VAL A 116 9.78 -10.44 9.08
N GLY A 117 10.90 -11.18 9.14
CA GLY A 117 10.96 -12.57 8.69
C GLY A 117 10.06 -13.52 9.49
N ASP A 118 9.76 -13.21 10.75
CA ASP A 118 8.83 -14.00 11.57
C ASP A 118 7.37 -13.82 11.13
N MET A 119 7.04 -12.69 10.47
CA MET A 119 5.69 -12.35 10.05
C MET A 119 5.31 -12.94 8.70
N GLY A 120 6.29 -13.39 7.91
CA GLY A 120 6.06 -13.97 6.60
C GLY A 120 7.31 -14.11 5.76
N LYS A 121 7.17 -14.85 4.65
CA LYS A 121 8.26 -15.02 3.69
C LYS A 121 8.39 -13.77 2.83
N LEU A 122 9.58 -13.19 2.82
CA LEU A 122 9.92 -12.11 1.90
C LEU A 122 10.20 -12.68 0.50
N PRO A 123 9.95 -11.89 -0.58
CA PRO A 123 10.22 -12.33 -1.95
C PRO A 123 11.70 -12.68 -2.15
N THR A 124 11.97 -13.90 -2.63
CA THR A 124 13.32 -14.36 -3.01
C THR A 124 13.55 -14.27 -4.51
N ASP A 125 12.47 -14.24 -5.29
CA ASP A 125 12.48 -14.34 -6.75
C ASP A 125 11.58 -13.25 -7.36
N LEU A 126 11.73 -13.06 -8.67
CA LEU A 126 10.84 -12.17 -9.41
C LEU A 126 9.39 -12.68 -9.39
N PRO A 127 8.40 -11.77 -9.39
CA PRO A 127 7.00 -12.18 -9.48
C PRO A 127 6.78 -12.94 -10.79
N HIS A 128 6.19 -14.13 -10.67
CA HIS A 128 5.80 -14.95 -11.81
C HIS A 128 4.30 -14.91 -12.00
N PHE A 129 3.87 -15.14 -13.24
CA PHE A 129 2.46 -15.26 -13.56
C PHE A 129 1.89 -16.51 -12.88
N ALA A 130 0.84 -16.32 -12.08
CA ALA A 130 0.10 -17.37 -11.39
C ALA A 130 -1.40 -17.07 -11.47
N LEU A 131 -2.18 -18.07 -11.88
CA LEU A 131 -3.62 -18.01 -11.74
C LEU A 131 -3.99 -18.21 -10.26
N PRO A 132 -4.89 -17.40 -9.68
CA PRO A 132 -5.35 -17.62 -8.32
C PRO A 132 -5.95 -19.02 -8.16
N ASP A 133 -5.47 -19.76 -7.17
CA ASP A 133 -5.94 -21.12 -6.87
C ASP A 133 -7.26 -21.05 -6.08
N VAL A 134 -8.35 -20.73 -6.80
CA VAL A 134 -9.71 -20.68 -6.27
C VAL A 134 -10.68 -21.41 -7.19
N PRO A 135 -11.76 -22.01 -6.65
CA PRO A 135 -12.76 -22.65 -7.50
C PRO A 135 -13.42 -21.66 -8.47
N PHE A 136 -13.37 -21.95 -9.77
CA PHE A 136 -14.01 -21.13 -10.80
C PHE A 136 -15.52 -21.41 -10.87
N ASN A 137 -16.27 -20.92 -9.88
CA ASN A 137 -17.71 -21.11 -9.81
C ASN A 137 -18.44 -19.86 -9.32
N LEU A 138 -19.77 -19.89 -9.40
CA LEU A 138 -20.63 -18.78 -8.99
C LEU A 138 -20.54 -18.49 -7.49
N HIS A 139 -20.19 -19.48 -6.67
CA HIS A 139 -20.03 -19.32 -5.23
C HIS A 139 -18.81 -18.44 -4.91
N THR A 140 -17.66 -18.73 -5.50
CA THR A 140 -16.46 -17.90 -5.41
C THR A 140 -16.74 -16.48 -5.89
N LEU A 141 -17.44 -16.33 -7.02
CA LEU A 141 -17.81 -15.01 -7.53
C LEU A 141 -18.66 -14.24 -6.50
N ARG A 142 -19.67 -14.88 -5.90
CA ARG A 142 -20.51 -14.26 -4.85
C ARG A 142 -19.70 -13.84 -3.62
N ILE A 143 -18.67 -14.60 -3.26
CA ILE A 143 -17.76 -14.25 -2.15
C ILE A 143 -16.95 -13.00 -2.52
N ILE A 144 -16.24 -13.01 -3.65
CA ILE A 144 -15.28 -11.94 -3.98
C ILE A 144 -15.95 -10.66 -4.48
N LEU A 145 -17.16 -10.75 -5.03
CA LEU A 145 -17.89 -9.62 -5.63
C LEU A 145 -18.00 -8.38 -4.72
N PRO A 146 -18.52 -8.48 -3.47
CA PRO A 146 -18.62 -7.31 -2.60
C PRO A 146 -17.27 -6.72 -2.21
N TYR A 147 -16.25 -7.56 -1.99
CA TYR A 147 -14.89 -7.10 -1.68
C TYR A 147 -14.27 -6.38 -2.88
N SER A 148 -14.40 -6.94 -4.08
CA SER A 148 -13.85 -6.37 -5.31
C SER A 148 -14.48 -5.02 -5.63
N LEU A 149 -15.80 -4.89 -5.44
CA LEU A 149 -16.53 -3.64 -5.67
C LEU A 149 -16.13 -2.54 -4.67
N THR A 150 -16.05 -2.88 -3.38
CA THR A 150 -15.64 -1.93 -2.34
C THR A 150 -14.18 -1.51 -2.50
N MET A 151 -13.28 -2.46 -2.81
CA MET A 151 -11.88 -2.16 -3.13
C MET A 151 -11.77 -1.28 -4.38
N ALA A 152 -12.57 -1.52 -5.42
CA ALA A 152 -12.59 -0.70 -6.63
C ALA A 152 -13.02 0.72 -6.30
N ALA A 153 -14.13 0.89 -5.58
CA ALA A 153 -14.64 2.20 -5.18
C ALA A 153 -13.62 3.00 -4.36
N VAL A 154 -13.07 2.40 -3.29
CA VAL A 154 -12.06 3.05 -2.44
C VAL A 154 -10.81 3.39 -3.25
N GLY A 155 -10.33 2.44 -4.06
CA GLY A 155 -9.13 2.63 -4.87
C GLY A 155 -9.29 3.75 -5.90
N LEU A 156 -10.49 3.90 -6.49
CA LEU A 156 -10.77 5.01 -7.40
C LEU A 156 -10.90 6.33 -6.64
N LEU A 157 -11.52 6.35 -5.46
CA LEU A 157 -11.66 7.57 -4.65
C LEU A 157 -10.30 8.16 -4.29
N GLU A 158 -9.41 7.32 -3.73
CA GLU A 158 -8.05 7.71 -3.36
C GLU A 158 -7.26 8.20 -4.57
N THR A 159 -7.38 7.52 -5.71
CA THR A 159 -6.70 7.93 -6.94
C THR A 159 -7.22 9.27 -7.47
N MET A 160 -8.52 9.53 -7.39
CA MET A 160 -9.07 10.82 -7.84
C MET A 160 -8.64 11.98 -6.92
N LEU A 161 -8.65 11.78 -5.60
CA LEU A 161 -8.17 12.77 -4.65
C LEU A 161 -6.67 13.03 -4.82
N THR A 162 -5.88 11.96 -5.00
CA THR A 162 -4.45 12.08 -5.25
C THR A 162 -4.18 12.81 -6.56
N ALA A 163 -4.91 12.49 -7.64
CA ALA A 163 -4.76 13.15 -8.93
C ALA A 163 -5.10 14.65 -8.84
N GLN A 164 -6.15 15.04 -8.10
CA GLN A 164 -6.48 16.45 -7.88
C GLN A 164 -5.37 17.18 -7.13
N ILE A 165 -4.84 16.58 -6.06
CA ILE A 165 -3.74 17.18 -5.30
C ILE A 165 -2.51 17.34 -6.19
N VAL A 166 -2.16 16.33 -6.99
CA VAL A 166 -1.02 16.42 -7.91
C VAL A 166 -1.25 17.48 -8.98
N ASP A 167 -2.45 17.53 -9.58
CA ASP A 167 -2.84 18.56 -10.55
C ASP A 167 -2.66 19.97 -9.97
N ASP A 168 -3.07 20.19 -8.71
CA ASP A 168 -2.91 21.46 -7.99
C ASP A 168 -1.44 21.80 -7.69
N PHE A 169 -0.59 20.80 -7.44
CA PHE A 169 0.84 21.00 -7.20
C PHE A 169 1.65 21.28 -8.47
N THR A 170 1.20 20.78 -9.63
CA THR A 170 1.90 20.91 -10.90
C THR A 170 1.28 21.92 -11.85
N ASP A 171 0.17 22.55 -11.47
CA ASP A 171 -0.62 23.47 -12.32
C ASP A 171 -1.02 22.84 -13.67
N THR A 172 -1.32 21.55 -13.68
CA THR A 172 -1.71 20.80 -14.90
C THR A 172 -2.99 20.03 -14.68
N SER A 173 -3.80 19.84 -15.73
CA SER A 173 -4.98 18.97 -15.65
C SER A 173 -4.68 17.54 -16.11
N SER A 174 -5.22 16.56 -15.38
CA SER A 174 -5.18 15.14 -15.75
C SER A 174 -6.50 14.61 -16.33
N ASP A 175 -6.43 13.59 -17.19
CA ASP A 175 -7.57 12.79 -17.66
C ASP A 175 -7.87 11.68 -16.65
N LYS A 176 -8.86 11.93 -15.79
CA LYS A 176 -9.23 11.06 -14.68
C LYS A 176 -9.77 9.71 -15.17
N ALA A 177 -10.52 9.69 -16.28
CA ALA A 177 -11.06 8.45 -16.84
C ALA A 177 -9.95 7.55 -17.41
N ARG A 178 -8.88 8.15 -17.96
CA ARG A 178 -7.66 7.41 -18.33
C ARG A 178 -6.93 6.88 -17.11
N GLU A 179 -6.84 7.65 -16.03
CA GLU A 179 -6.23 7.20 -14.78
C GLU A 179 -6.98 6.00 -14.17
N MET A 180 -8.32 6.05 -14.11
CA MET A 180 -9.14 4.93 -13.65
C MET A 180 -8.89 3.63 -14.45
N ARG A 181 -8.77 3.75 -15.78
CA ARG A 181 -8.44 2.62 -16.65
C ARG A 181 -7.02 2.12 -16.43
N GLY A 182 -6.04 3.03 -16.28
CA GLY A 182 -4.65 2.68 -16.00
C GLY A 182 -4.51 1.90 -14.71
N GLN A 183 -5.13 2.38 -13.63
CA GLN A 183 -5.18 1.69 -12.34
C GLN A 183 -5.88 0.33 -12.44
N GLY A 184 -7.00 0.25 -13.16
CA GLY A 184 -7.73 -0.99 -13.36
C GLY A 184 -6.92 -2.05 -14.11
N ILE A 185 -6.23 -1.64 -15.18
CA ILE A 185 -5.32 -2.51 -15.94
C ILE A 185 -4.17 -2.97 -15.04
N ALA A 186 -3.55 -2.06 -14.29
CA ALA A 186 -2.47 -2.41 -13.37
C ALA A 186 -2.94 -3.47 -12.37
N ASN A 187 -4.07 -3.24 -11.69
CA ASN A 187 -4.62 -4.17 -10.71
C ASN A 187 -5.05 -5.51 -11.29
N PHE A 188 -5.60 -5.52 -12.51
CA PHE A 188 -5.93 -6.75 -13.20
C PHE A 188 -4.69 -7.65 -13.35
N PHE A 189 -3.56 -7.09 -13.82
CA PHE A 189 -2.31 -7.84 -13.96
C PHE A 189 -1.63 -8.15 -12.62
N THR A 190 -1.68 -7.24 -11.65
CA THR A 190 -1.13 -7.43 -10.30
C THR A 190 -1.73 -8.66 -9.61
N GLY A 191 -3.04 -8.91 -9.78
CA GLY A 191 -3.68 -10.10 -9.23
C GLY A 191 -3.14 -11.42 -9.82
N PHE A 192 -2.74 -11.44 -11.10
CA PHE A 192 -2.06 -12.59 -11.72
C PHE A 192 -0.58 -12.72 -11.33
N LEU A 193 -0.01 -11.74 -10.65
CA LEU A 193 1.35 -11.79 -10.13
C LEU A 193 1.40 -12.14 -8.64
N GLY A 194 0.27 -12.59 -8.07
CA GLY A 194 0.17 -12.92 -6.65
C GLY A 194 0.33 -11.72 -5.73
N ALA A 195 -0.05 -10.52 -6.20
CA ALA A 195 0.10 -9.29 -5.46
C ALA A 195 -1.26 -8.69 -5.05
N MET A 196 -1.25 -7.93 -3.96
CA MET A 196 -2.43 -7.20 -3.49
C MET A 196 -2.71 -6.01 -4.41
N GLY A 197 -4.00 -5.74 -4.65
CA GLY A 197 -4.41 -4.55 -5.40
C GLY A 197 -3.96 -3.24 -4.74
N GLY A 198 -3.65 -2.25 -5.57
CA GLY A 198 -3.16 -0.94 -5.18
C GLY A 198 -4.02 0.23 -5.67
N CYS A 199 -3.72 1.41 -5.14
CA CYS A 199 -4.27 2.69 -5.55
C CYS A 199 -3.21 3.79 -5.39
N ALA A 200 -3.53 5.01 -5.84
CA ALA A 200 -2.62 6.12 -5.63
C ALA A 200 -2.46 6.44 -4.13
N MET A 201 -1.31 7.00 -3.77
CA MET A 201 -0.99 7.35 -2.40
C MET A 201 -0.68 8.83 -2.29
N ILE A 202 -1.57 9.60 -1.64
CA ILE A 202 -1.46 11.06 -1.51
C ILE A 202 -0.08 11.47 -0.98
N GLY A 203 0.37 10.89 0.15
CA GLY A 203 1.62 11.27 0.80
C GLY A 203 2.86 11.06 -0.08
N GLN A 204 2.98 9.89 -0.73
CA GLN A 204 4.13 9.58 -1.58
C GLN A 204 4.11 10.38 -2.88
N SER A 205 2.94 10.62 -3.46
CA SER A 205 2.82 11.49 -4.64
C SER A 205 3.26 12.92 -4.33
N VAL A 206 2.84 13.48 -3.19
CA VAL A 206 3.26 14.83 -2.77
C VAL A 206 4.77 14.90 -2.50
N ILE A 207 5.35 13.89 -1.84
CA ILE A 207 6.81 13.84 -1.62
C ILE A 207 7.54 13.75 -2.97
N ASN A 208 7.07 12.92 -3.89
CA ASN A 208 7.67 12.74 -5.21
C ASN A 208 7.67 14.05 -6.01
N VAL A 209 6.53 14.73 -6.09
CA VAL A 209 6.41 16.01 -6.79
C VAL A 209 7.28 17.10 -6.15
N LYS A 210 7.27 17.21 -4.82
CA LYS A 210 8.15 18.15 -4.09
C LYS A 210 9.64 17.85 -4.26
N SER A 211 9.99 16.61 -4.55
CA SER A 211 11.37 16.19 -4.84
C SER A 211 11.75 16.37 -6.32
N GLY A 212 10.88 16.98 -7.14
CA GLY A 212 11.13 17.24 -8.57
C GLY A 212 10.63 16.15 -9.51
N GLY A 213 9.97 15.10 -9.01
CA GLY A 213 9.40 14.02 -9.83
C GLY A 213 8.11 14.45 -10.53
N SER A 214 8.18 14.72 -11.84
CA SER A 214 7.04 15.20 -12.65
C SER A 214 6.74 14.34 -13.89
N THR A 215 7.50 13.26 -14.12
CA THR A 215 7.34 12.39 -15.29
C THR A 215 7.01 10.96 -14.90
N ARG A 216 6.49 10.18 -15.86
CA ARG A 216 6.21 8.74 -15.68
C ARG A 216 7.46 7.91 -15.36
N LEU A 217 8.64 8.40 -15.74
CA LEU A 217 9.90 7.75 -15.38
C LEU A 217 10.10 7.75 -13.86
N SER A 218 9.63 8.78 -13.15
CA SER A 218 9.72 8.87 -11.69
C SER A 218 9.05 7.67 -10.99
N THR A 219 7.83 7.33 -11.39
CA THR A 219 7.06 6.23 -10.81
C THR A 219 7.60 4.87 -11.25
N LEU A 220 8.07 4.75 -12.50
CA LEU A 220 8.73 3.54 -12.99
C LEU A 220 10.02 3.25 -12.20
N VAL A 221 10.88 4.25 -12.02
CA VAL A 221 12.11 4.13 -11.22
C VAL A 221 11.77 3.77 -9.79
N ALA A 222 10.76 4.39 -9.17
CA ALA A 222 10.34 4.03 -7.82
C ALA A 222 9.96 2.54 -7.69
N GLY A 223 9.17 2.01 -8.62
CA GLY A 223 8.77 0.60 -8.62
C GLY A 223 9.91 -0.38 -8.89
N VAL A 224 10.74 -0.11 -9.91
CA VAL A 224 11.89 -0.96 -10.27
C VAL A 224 12.95 -0.93 -9.18
N PHE A 225 13.23 0.25 -8.61
CA PHE A 225 14.19 0.39 -7.53
C PHE A 225 13.70 -0.27 -6.25
N LEU A 226 12.40 -0.18 -5.93
CA LEU A 226 11.81 -0.92 -4.81
C LEU A 226 11.94 -2.44 -5.01
N LEU A 227 11.63 -2.95 -6.20
CA LEU A 227 11.79 -4.37 -6.51
C LEU A 227 13.26 -4.82 -6.36
N PHE A 228 14.20 -4.02 -6.89
CA PHE A 228 15.63 -4.28 -6.74
C PHE A 228 16.06 -4.32 -5.27
N LEU A 229 15.66 -3.31 -4.48
CA LEU A 229 15.99 -3.26 -3.06
C LEU A 229 15.43 -4.46 -2.31
N LEU A 230 14.19 -4.87 -2.57
CA LEU A 230 13.57 -6.01 -1.89
C LEU A 230 14.28 -7.33 -2.20
N VAL A 231 14.67 -7.55 -3.46
CA VAL A 231 15.37 -8.79 -3.87
C VAL A 231 16.82 -8.80 -3.36
N VAL A 232 17.54 -7.68 -3.45
CA VAL A 232 18.97 -7.60 -3.10
C VAL A 232 19.19 -7.49 -1.60
N LEU A 233 18.40 -6.67 -0.89
CA LEU A 233 18.51 -6.48 0.55
C LEU A 233 17.64 -7.48 1.34
N ASN A 234 17.05 -8.49 0.70
CA ASN A 234 16.18 -9.48 1.35
C ASN A 234 16.74 -10.01 2.70
N PRO A 235 18.02 -10.45 2.80
CA PRO A 235 18.55 -10.96 4.06
C PRO A 235 18.64 -9.92 5.17
N LEU A 236 18.76 -8.64 4.81
CA LEU A 236 18.80 -7.52 5.76
C LEU A 236 17.39 -7.09 6.16
N VAL A 237 16.45 -7.05 5.22
CA VAL A 237 15.03 -6.70 5.46
C VAL A 237 14.33 -7.74 6.32
N ALA A 238 14.74 -9.01 6.24
CA ALA A 238 14.19 -10.09 7.03
C ALA A 238 14.53 -10.03 8.53
N ARG A 239 15.59 -9.28 8.90
CA ARG A 239 16.15 -9.21 10.26
C ARG A 239 15.68 -7.96 10.99
#